data_AF-D8UYC9-F1
#
_entry.id   AF-D8UYC9-F1
#
_cell.length_a   1.000
_cell.length_b   1.000
_cell.length_c   1.000
_cell.angle_alpha   90.00
_cell.angle_beta   90.00
_cell.angle_gamma   90.00
#
_symmetry.space_group_name_H-M   'P 1'
#
loop_
_entity.id
_entity.type
_entity.pdbx_description
1 polymer ?
#
loop_
_entity_poly.entity_id
_entity_poly.type
_entity_poly.pdbx_seq_one_letter_code
_entity_poly.pdbx_strand_id
1 'polypeptide(L)' 'TQRVRFMERYIHNREEFVRFDSDVGEYVALTELGRPDAEGWNSQKELLEQKRAQVDN' A
#
# COMPACT_ATOMS: atom_id res chain seq x y z
N THR A 1 -3.84 19.63 14.75
CA THR A 1 -4.32 19.14 13.44
C THR A 1 -4.50 17.64 13.51
N GLN A 2 -5.60 17.09 13.01
CA GLN A 2 -5.76 15.64 12.86
C GLN A 2 -4.98 15.20 11.61
N ARG A 3 -4.12 14.19 11.73
CA ARG A 3 -3.40 13.61 10.60
C ARG A 3 -4.32 12.55 9.97
N VAL A 4 -4.87 12.85 8.80
CA VAL A 4 -5.59 11.86 7.99
C VAL A 4 -4.56 10.96 7.33
N ARG A 5 -4.78 9.65 7.35
CA ARG A 5 -3.90 8.68 6.68
C ARG A 5 -4.72 7.84 5.71
N PHE A 6 -4.18 7.61 4.52
CA PHE A 6 -4.78 6.72 3.54
C PHE A 6 -4.21 5.31 3.73
N MET A 7 -5.10 4.32 3.72
CA MET A 7 -4.75 2.91 3.83
C MET A 7 -5.50 2.07 2.82
N GLU A 8 -4.75 1.31 2.03
CA GLU A 8 -5.27 0.31 1.12
C GLU A 8 -4.84 -1.08 1.58
N ARG A 9 -5.78 -2.03 1.63
CA ARG A 9 -5.55 -3.37 2.16
C ARG A 9 -6.07 -4.41 1.19
N TYR A 10 -5.23 -5.40 0.91
CA TYR A 10 -5.57 -6.54 0.07
C TYR A 10 -5.72 -7.78 0.95
N ILE A 11 -6.89 -8.41 0.86
CA ILE A 11 -7.30 -9.50 1.75
C ILE A 11 -7.64 -10.72 0.90
N HIS A 12 -7.03 -11.87 1.24
CA HIS A 12 -7.28 -13.16 0.63
C HIS A 12 -7.52 -14.19 1.74
N ASN A 13 -8.55 -15.04 1.62
CA ASN A 13 -8.92 -16.03 2.65
C ASN A 13 -9.06 -15.43 4.08
N ARG A 14 -9.55 -14.19 4.18
CA ARG A 14 -9.66 -13.40 5.43
C ARG A 14 -8.32 -13.01 6.07
N GLU A 15 -7.21 -13.25 5.40
CA GLU A 15 -5.87 -12.81 5.78
C GLU A 15 -5.46 -11.62 4.90
N GLU A 16 -4.95 -10.57 5.53
CA GLU A 16 -4.39 -9.44 4.80
C GLU A 16 -2.98 -9.81 4.33
N PHE A 17 -2.73 -9.74 3.02
CA PHE A 17 -1.48 -10.20 2.43
C PHE A 17 -0.61 -9.06 1.88
N VAL A 18 -1.20 -7.90 1.53
CA VAL A 18 -0.48 -6.66 1.16
C VAL A 18 -1.20 -5.42 1.69
N ARG A 19 -0.44 -4.40 2.09
CA ARG A 19 -0.95 -3.11 2.55
C ARG A 19 -0.18 -1.94 1.94
N PHE A 20 -0.87 -0.88 1.55
CA PHE A 20 -0.27 0.45 1.37
C PHE A 20 -0.63 1.35 2.56
N ASP A 21 0.37 2.06 3.08
CA ASP A 21 0.20 3.11 4.08
C ASP A 21 0.79 4.40 3.51
N SER A 22 0.01 5.47 3.43
CA SER A 22 0.47 6.76 2.90
C SER A 22 1.61 7.39 3.70
N ASP A 23 1.74 7.09 4.99
CA ASP A 23 2.87 7.57 5.80
C ASP A 23 4.18 6.84 5.45
N VAL A 24 4.09 5.60 4.96
CA VAL A 24 5.24 4.80 4.48
C VAL A 24 5.49 5.08 3.00
N GLY A 25 4.44 5.25 2.21
CA GLY A 25 4.48 5.54 0.79
C GLY A 25 4.79 4.33 -0.10
N GLU A 26 4.69 3.11 0.41
CA GLU A 26 5.00 1.87 -0.31
C GLU A 26 4.04 0.73 0.09
N TYR A 27 3.95 -0.27 -0.78
CA TYR A 27 3.25 -1.52 -0.50
C TYR A 27 4.12 -2.45 0.34
N VAL A 28 3.58 -2.95 1.45
CA VAL A 28 4.24 -3.89 2.36
C VAL A 28 3.53 -5.24 2.28
N ALA A 29 4.28 -6.28 1.93
CA ALA A 29 3.81 -7.66 2.03
C ALA A 29 3.70 -8.07 3.49
N LEU A 30 2.52 -8.53 3.91
CA LEU A 30 2.25 -9.03 5.26
C LEU A 30 2.39 -10.55 5.36
N THR A 31 2.41 -11.22 4.22
CA THR A 31 2.64 -12.66 4.08
C THR A 31 3.55 -12.91 2.87
N GLU A 32 4.15 -14.10 2.79
CA GLU A 32 4.97 -14.49 1.64
C GLU A 32 4.18 -14.47 0.31
N LEU A 33 2.87 -14.70 0.36
CA LEU A 33 1.98 -14.62 -0.81
C LEU A 33 1.97 -13.22 -1.41
N GLY A 34 2.05 -12.17 -0.59
CA GLY A 34 2.00 -10.78 -1.03
C GLY A 34 3.33 -10.21 -1.51
N ARG A 35 4.44 -10.92 -1.33
CA ARG A 35 5.78 -10.48 -1.77
C ARG A 35 5.83 -10.11 -3.27
N PRO A 36 5.39 -10.97 -4.21
CA PRO A 36 5.44 -10.62 -5.65
C PRO A 36 4.58 -9.41 -5.99
N ASP A 37 3.41 -9.26 -5.35
CA ASP A 37 2.53 -8.11 -5.56
C ASP A 37 3.15 -6.82 -5.02
N ALA A 38 3.68 -6.85 -3.80
CA ALA A 38 4.35 -5.69 -3.20
C ALA A 38 5.58 -5.26 -4.01
N GLU A 39 6.44 -6.20 -4.43
CA GLU A 39 7.61 -5.90 -5.27
C GLU A 39 7.19 -5.33 -6.63
N GLY A 40 6.20 -5.95 -7.28
CA GLY A 40 5.68 -5.49 -8.57
C GLY A 40 5.04 -4.11 -8.50
N TRP A 41 4.26 -3.82 -7.46
CA TRP A 41 3.65 -2.50 -7.27
C TRP A 41 4.67 -1.45 -6.84
N ASN A 42 5.64 -1.79 -6.00
CA ASN A 42 6.69 -0.85 -5.59
C ASN A 42 7.66 -0.50 -6.74
N SER A 43 7.79 -1.36 -7.75
CA SER A 43 8.54 -1.04 -8.97
C SER A 43 7.84 -0.02 -9.88
N GLN A 44 6.52 0.17 -9.71
CA GLN A 44 5.70 1.08 -10.53
C GLN A 44 5.65 2.48 -9.89
N LYS A 45 6.61 3.34 -10.29
CA LYS A 45 6.74 4.70 -9.73
C LYS A 45 5.47 5.54 -9.84
N GLU A 46 4.82 5.53 -11.01
CA GLU A 46 3.60 6.32 -11.25
C GLU A 46 2.46 5.89 -10.30
N LEU A 47 2.31 4.58 -10.07
CA LEU A 47 1.34 4.05 -9.10
C LEU A 47 1.64 4.54 -7.68
N LEU A 48 2.89 4.45 -7.24
CA LEU A 48 3.28 4.92 -5.90
C LEU A 48 3.04 6.42 -5.72
N GLU A 49 3.37 7.24 -6.72
CA GLU A 49 3.14 8.69 -6.69
C GLU A 49 1.65 9.01 -6.59
N GLN A 50 0.81 8.34 -7.39
CA GLN A 50 -0.63 8.51 -7.33
C GLN A 50 -1.19 8.14 -5.94
N LYS A 51 -0.71 7.05 -5.34
CA LYS A 51 -1.18 6.59 -4.02
C LYS A 51 -0.73 7.49 -2.88
N ARG A 52 0.51 8.01 -2.95
CA ARG A 52 1.05 8.98 -1.97
C ARG A 52 0.24 10.28 -1.95
N ALA A 53 -0.26 10.72 -3.10
CA ALA A 53 -1.06 11.94 -3.21
C ALA A 53 -2.51 11.82 -2.69
N GLN A 54 -2.99 10.64 -2.30
CA GLN A 54 -4.40 10.47 -1.87
C GLN A 54 -4.72 11.05 -0.48
N VAL A 55 -3.71 11.50 0.27
CA VAL A 55 -3.90 12.15 1.59
C VAL A 55 -4.22 13.64 1.45
N ASP A 56 -3.85 14.27 0.35
CA ASP A 56 -4.04 15.70 0.11
C ASP A 56 -5.45 15.97 -0.43
N ASN A 57 -6.44 16.05 0.45
CA ASN A 57 -7.80 16.51 0.13
C ASN A 57 -8.31 17.48 1.20
#